data_AF-A0A936PWF5-F1
#
_entry.id   AF-A0A936PWF5-F1
#
_cell.length_a   1.000
_cell.length_b   1.000
_cell.length_c   1.000
_cell.angle_alpha   90.00
_cell.angle_beta   90.00
_cell.angle_gamma   90.00
#
_symmetry.space_group_name_H-M   'P 1'
#
loop_
_entity.id
_entity.type
_entity.pdbx_description
1 polymer ?
#
loop_
_entity_poly.entity_id
_entity_poly.type
_entity_poly.pdbx_seq_one_letter_code
_entity_poly.pdbx_strand_id
1 'polypeptide(L)'
;MILTAFALSAVTSAAELRLDRVDLISEDTGAWINYEAPGLLAYPTRGAVRYVTQVKPVLALPVEHLYLGLSIHSQSLVYERPFVEGSEFTWSAGLQSALFFPRGALAGVAWRHGPVRLAVGVSAVSGGTWARPGGVAQWDVLPTVGVGLVRKER
;
A
#
# COMPACT_ATOMS: atom_id res chain seq x y z
N MET A 1 11.29 10.72 11.57
CA MET A 1 11.64 10.04 12.84
C MET A 1 10.43 9.54 13.62
N ILE A 2 9.33 10.31 13.75
CA ILE A 2 8.17 9.91 14.58
C ILE A 2 7.43 8.67 14.02
N LEU A 3 7.26 8.57 12.70
CA LEU A 3 6.66 7.40 12.05
C LEU A 3 7.49 6.12 12.19
N THR A 4 8.81 6.25 12.15
CA THR A 4 9.75 5.15 12.38
C THR A 4 9.66 4.65 13.82
N ALA A 5 9.53 5.56 14.78
CA ALA A 5 9.36 5.21 16.19
C ALA A 5 8.00 4.56 16.47
N PHE A 6 6.92 4.97 15.80
CA PHE A 6 5.58 4.39 16.01
C PHE A 6 5.43 3.00 15.37
N ALA A 7 6.02 2.81 14.18
CA ALA A 7 6.04 1.51 13.52
C ALA A 7 6.95 0.51 14.24
N LEU A 8 8.12 0.95 14.77
CA LEU A 8 8.94 0.09 15.62
C LEU A 8 8.29 -0.15 16.99
N SER A 9 7.69 0.87 17.62
CA SER A 9 7.10 0.73 18.95
C SER A 9 5.90 -0.23 18.96
N ALA A 10 5.10 -0.22 17.89
CA ALA A 10 4.00 -1.16 17.67
C ALA A 10 4.48 -2.61 17.43
N VAL A 11 5.71 -2.79 16.93
CA VAL A 11 6.35 -4.11 16.75
C VAL A 11 7.03 -4.60 18.04
N THR A 12 7.43 -3.67 18.93
CA THR A 12 8.09 -4.01 20.21
C THR A 12 7.13 -4.28 21.37
N SER A 13 5.81 -4.08 21.21
CA SER A 13 4.86 -4.55 22.22
C SER A 13 4.69 -6.07 22.08
N ALA A 14 4.63 -6.78 23.20
CA ALA A 14 4.57 -8.25 23.29
C ALA A 14 3.25 -8.87 22.77
N ALA A 15 2.57 -8.20 21.85
CA ALA A 15 1.31 -8.62 21.29
C ALA A 15 1.53 -9.24 19.90
N GLU A 16 0.89 -10.37 19.66
CA GLU A 16 1.16 -11.24 18.52
C GLU A 16 0.86 -10.54 17.19
N LEU A 17 1.89 -10.35 16.38
CA LEU A 17 1.72 -10.01 14.97
C LEU A 17 1.03 -11.19 14.26
N ARG A 18 -0.18 -10.97 13.77
CA ARG A 18 -0.95 -12.00 13.06
C ARG A 18 -0.91 -11.75 11.56
N LEU A 19 -0.54 -12.76 10.78
CA LEU A 19 -0.76 -12.70 9.33
C LEU A 19 -2.28 -12.64 9.05
N ASP A 20 -2.73 -11.50 8.53
CA ASP A 20 -4.15 -11.25 8.23
C ASP A 20 -4.49 -11.75 6.81
N ARG A 21 -3.69 -11.32 5.83
CA ARG A 21 -3.92 -11.60 4.42
C ARG A 21 -2.65 -11.50 3.60
N VAL A 22 -2.75 -11.99 2.37
CA VAL A 22 -1.76 -11.77 1.32
C VAL A 22 -2.46 -11.05 0.18
N ASP A 23 -2.03 -9.82 -0.10
CA ASP A 23 -2.54 -9.02 -1.20
C ASP A 23 -1.61 -9.14 -2.42
N LEU A 24 -2.18 -9.33 -3.58
CA LEU A 24 -1.54 -9.12 -4.88
C LEU A 24 -1.87 -7.69 -5.31
N ILE A 25 -0.84 -6.86 -5.47
CA ILE A 25 -1.01 -5.43 -5.71
C ILE A 25 -0.20 -4.92 -6.91
N SER A 26 -0.59 -3.73 -7.38
CA SER A 26 0.18 -2.96 -8.35
C SER A 26 0.61 -1.62 -7.75
N GLU A 27 1.76 -1.59 -7.07
CA GLU A 27 2.34 -0.39 -6.44
C GLU A 27 3.67 0.06 -7.07
N ASP A 28 4.19 -0.68 -8.06
CA ASP A 28 5.43 -0.31 -8.73
C ASP A 28 5.27 0.96 -9.58
N THR A 29 6.21 1.89 -9.43
CA THR A 29 6.34 3.09 -10.26
C THR A 29 7.22 2.86 -11.49
N GLY A 30 8.00 1.77 -11.52
CA GLY A 30 9.05 1.48 -12.50
C GLY A 30 8.57 0.80 -13.77
N ALA A 31 7.73 -0.22 -13.71
CA ALA A 31 7.27 -0.94 -14.91
C ALA A 31 5.95 -0.41 -15.47
N TRP A 32 5.99 0.78 -16.08
CA TRP A 32 4.96 1.20 -17.03
C TRP A 32 5.39 0.78 -18.43
N ILE A 33 4.43 0.41 -19.29
CA ILE A 33 4.62 0.12 -20.73
C ILE A 33 5.36 1.25 -21.49
N ASN A 34 5.61 2.40 -20.86
CA ASN A 34 6.32 3.54 -21.42
C ASN A 34 7.85 3.45 -21.41
N TYR A 35 8.48 2.48 -20.71
CA TYR A 35 9.95 2.36 -20.75
C TYR A 35 10.50 1.78 -22.07
N GLU A 36 9.63 1.30 -22.98
CA GLU A 36 10.03 0.75 -24.28
C GLU A 36 9.66 1.66 -25.48
N ALA A 37 9.09 2.85 -25.26
CA ALA A 37 8.78 3.80 -26.34
C ALA A 37 9.61 5.08 -26.20
N PRO A 38 10.74 5.21 -26.91
CA PRO A 38 11.53 6.42 -26.89
C PRO A 38 10.78 7.55 -27.61
N GLY A 39 10.55 8.67 -26.93
CA GLY A 39 10.53 9.96 -27.61
C GLY A 39 9.22 10.76 -27.69
N LEU A 40 8.43 10.88 -26.61
CA LEU A 40 7.44 11.96 -26.55
C LEU A 40 7.48 12.70 -25.20
N LEU A 41 7.89 13.96 -25.28
CA LEU A 41 7.84 14.96 -24.21
C LEU A 41 6.37 15.34 -23.96
N ALA A 42 5.97 15.33 -22.70
CA ALA A 42 4.62 15.55 -22.14
C ALA A 42 3.70 14.31 -22.14
N TYR A 43 3.45 13.77 -20.94
CA TYR A 43 2.37 12.80 -20.71
C TYR A 43 1.33 13.39 -19.74
N PRO A 44 0.18 13.84 -20.26
CA PRO A 44 -0.98 14.14 -19.44
C PRO A 44 -1.60 12.82 -18.96
N THR A 45 -2.11 12.80 -17.73
CA THR A 45 -3.32 12.07 -17.29
C THR A 45 -3.83 10.96 -18.25
N ARG A 46 -3.15 9.81 -18.30
CA ARG A 46 -3.62 8.63 -19.06
C ARG A 46 -3.84 7.47 -18.11
N GLY A 47 -5.08 6.97 -18.08
CA GLY A 47 -5.46 5.78 -17.32
C GLY A 47 -4.71 4.57 -17.87
N ALA A 48 -3.85 3.97 -17.04
CA ALA A 48 -3.11 2.78 -17.41
C ALA A 48 -3.74 1.53 -16.79
N VAL A 49 -3.87 0.50 -17.61
CA VAL A 49 -4.14 -0.86 -17.15
C VAL A 49 -2.84 -1.37 -16.52
N ARG A 50 -2.89 -1.66 -15.23
CA ARG A 50 -1.75 -2.12 -14.44
C ARG A 50 -1.83 -3.62 -14.22
N TYR A 51 -0.75 -4.33 -14.52
CA TYR A 51 -0.61 -5.72 -14.07
C TYR A 51 -0.40 -5.73 -12.55
N VAL A 52 -1.03 -6.69 -11.90
CA VAL A 52 -0.77 -7.00 -10.50
C VAL A 52 0.57 -7.74 -10.44
N THR A 53 1.61 -7.07 -9.95
CA THR A 53 3.01 -7.55 -10.10
C THR A 53 3.65 -7.99 -8.80
N GLN A 54 3.05 -7.68 -7.65
CA GLN A 54 3.72 -7.88 -6.36
C GLN A 54 2.84 -8.56 -5.33
N VAL A 55 3.45 -9.50 -4.61
CA VAL A 55 2.90 -10.12 -3.42
C VAL A 55 3.23 -9.24 -2.22
N LYS A 56 2.21 -8.92 -1.42
CA LYS A 56 2.28 -8.11 -0.21
C LYS A 56 1.61 -8.83 0.95
N PRO A 57 2.37 -9.57 1.79
CA PRO A 57 1.86 -9.99 3.09
C PRO A 57 1.43 -8.77 3.92
N VAL A 58 0.27 -8.90 4.55
CA VAL A 58 -0.30 -7.89 5.45
C VAL A 58 -0.47 -8.50 6.83
N LEU A 59 0.16 -7.86 7.81
CA LEU A 59 0.16 -8.25 9.21
C LEU A 59 -0.83 -7.34 9.96
N ALA A 60 -1.72 -7.93 10.73
CA ALA A 60 -2.49 -7.20 11.73
C ALA A 60 -1.57 -6.84 12.90
N LEU A 61 -1.57 -5.55 13.25
CA LEU A 61 -0.85 -5.04 14.41
C LEU A 61 -1.74 -5.18 15.66
N PRO A 62 -1.16 -5.11 16.87
CA PRO A 62 -1.92 -5.19 18.11
C PRO A 62 -2.80 -3.97 18.41
N VAL A 63 -2.81 -3.00 17.50
CA VAL A 63 -3.73 -1.87 17.50
C VAL A 63 -4.87 -2.21 16.55
N GLU A 64 -6.10 -2.12 17.05
CA GLU A 64 -7.29 -2.42 16.27
C GLU A 64 -7.30 -1.63 14.94
N HIS A 65 -7.70 -2.31 13.86
CA HIS A 65 -7.77 -1.75 12.51
C HIS A 65 -6.43 -1.28 11.92
N LEU A 66 -5.30 -1.54 12.58
CA LEU A 66 -3.99 -1.14 12.09
C LEU A 66 -3.25 -2.33 11.48
N TYR A 67 -2.69 -2.12 10.30
CA TYR A 67 -2.08 -3.15 9.47
C TYR A 67 -0.72 -2.70 8.94
N LEU A 68 0.23 -3.64 8.93
CA LEU A 68 1.55 -3.48 8.33
C LEU A 68 1.62 -4.32 7.04
N GLY A 69 1.73 -3.65 5.91
CA GLY A 69 1.94 -4.27 4.61
C GLY A 69 3.42 -4.26 4.22
N LEU A 70 3.95 -5.39 3.79
CA LEU A 70 5.35 -5.54 3.40
C LEU A 70 5.44 -6.05 1.96
N SER A 71 6.14 -5.34 1.09
CA SER A 71 6.48 -5.80 -0.24
C SER A 71 7.97 -5.58 -0.52
N ILE A 72 8.43 -6.06 -1.67
CA ILE A 72 9.80 -5.83 -2.13
C ILE A 72 10.07 -4.32 -2.34
N HIS A 73 9.06 -3.56 -2.77
CA HIS A 73 9.23 -2.14 -3.12
C HIS A 73 8.85 -1.19 -2.00
N SER A 74 7.99 -1.60 -1.07
CA SER A 74 7.49 -0.70 -0.03
C SER A 74 7.13 -1.39 1.28
N GLN A 75 7.15 -0.60 2.35
CA GLN A 75 6.52 -0.91 3.62
C GLN A 75 5.40 0.10 3.84
N SER A 76 4.20 -0.35 4.21
CA SER A 76 3.06 0.52 4.44
C SER A 76 2.41 0.29 5.79
N LEU A 77 2.06 1.36 6.49
CA LEU A 77 1.24 1.33 7.70
C LEU A 77 -0.14 1.86 7.33
N VAL A 78 -1.18 1.04 7.52
CA VAL A 78 -2.53 1.32 7.03
C VAL A 78 -3.53 1.14 8.15
N TYR A 79 -4.42 2.11 8.30
CA TYR A 79 -5.63 1.99 9.09
C TYR A 79 -6.77 1.55 8.16
N GLU A 80 -7.43 0.44 8.45
CA GLU A 80 -8.54 -0.11 7.66
C GLU A 80 -9.72 -0.49 8.56
N ARG A 81 -10.90 0.07 8.27
CA ARG A 81 -12.13 -0.14 9.07
C ARG A 81 -13.34 -0.35 8.15
N PRO A 82 -14.33 -1.17 8.55
CA PRO A 82 -15.62 -1.21 7.85
C PRO A 82 -16.31 0.17 7.85
N PHE A 83 -17.04 0.48 6.78
CA PHE A 83 -17.83 1.72 6.71
C PHE A 83 -18.95 1.77 7.75
N VAL A 84 -19.56 0.62 8.00
CA VAL A 84 -20.59 0.38 9.02
C VAL A 84 -20.30 -0.98 9.63
N GLU A 85 -20.55 -1.15 10.92
CA GLU A 85 -20.35 -2.43 11.60
C GLU A 85 -21.07 -3.58 10.88
N GLY A 86 -20.36 -4.69 10.62
CA GLY A 86 -20.87 -5.82 9.84
C GLY A 86 -20.81 -5.66 8.31
N SER A 87 -20.40 -4.50 7.79
CA SER A 87 -20.26 -4.30 6.34
C SER A 87 -19.10 -5.11 5.75
N GLU A 88 -19.33 -5.65 4.55
CA GLU A 88 -18.28 -6.23 3.70
C GLU A 88 -17.37 -5.18 3.07
N PHE A 89 -17.76 -3.90 3.13
CA PHE A 89 -16.97 -2.80 2.59
C PHE A 89 -16.16 -2.12 3.68
N THR A 90 -14.86 -2.02 3.45
CA THR A 90 -13.90 -1.29 4.29
C THR A 90 -13.34 -0.08 3.56
N TRP A 91 -13.00 0.95 4.31
CA TRP A 91 -12.16 2.04 3.84
C TRP A 91 -10.78 1.91 4.49
N SER A 92 -9.78 2.42 3.81
CA SER A 92 -8.39 2.39 4.26
C SER A 92 -7.68 3.69 3.95
N ALA A 93 -6.78 4.08 4.85
CA ALA A 93 -5.86 5.18 4.64
C ALA A 93 -4.54 4.85 5.33
N GLY A 94 -3.42 5.27 4.75
CA GLY A 94 -2.13 4.90 5.28
C GLY A 94 -0.96 5.63 4.67
N LEU A 95 0.22 5.28 5.17
CA LEU A 95 1.49 5.84 4.76
C LEU A 95 2.37 4.76 4.18
N GLN A 96 3.19 5.14 3.22
CA GLN A 96 4.13 4.26 2.54
C GLN A 96 5.56 4.76 2.72
N SER A 97 6.46 3.80 2.80
CA SER A 97 7.90 4.00 2.84
C SER A 97 8.60 2.98 1.97
N ALA A 98 9.85 3.25 1.58
CA ALA A 98 10.72 2.29 0.91
C ALA A 98 12.08 2.31 1.60
N LEU A 99 12.50 1.18 2.17
CA LEU A 99 13.71 1.10 3.01
C LEU A 99 13.69 2.18 4.11
N PHE A 100 12.53 2.35 4.75
CA PHE A 100 12.26 3.38 5.77
C PHE A 100 12.37 4.85 5.29
N PHE A 101 12.59 5.10 4.00
CA PHE A 101 12.44 6.44 3.43
C PHE A 101 10.95 6.76 3.30
N PRO A 102 10.44 7.88 3.86
CA PRO A 102 9.03 8.25 3.70
C PRO A 102 8.74 8.52 2.23
N ARG A 103 7.87 7.70 1.64
CA ARG A 103 7.65 7.68 0.20
C ARG A 103 6.32 8.36 -0.17
N GLY A 104 5.28 8.22 0.66
CA GLY A 104 4.02 8.87 0.41
C GLY A 104 2.85 8.33 1.22
N ALA A 105 1.64 8.44 0.68
CA ALA A 105 0.39 8.07 1.32
C ALA A 105 -0.53 7.32 0.36
N LEU A 106 -1.46 6.56 0.92
CA LEU A 106 -2.49 5.83 0.18
C LEU A 106 -3.85 5.98 0.85
N ALA A 107 -4.90 5.87 0.04
CA ALA A 107 -6.27 5.74 0.50
C ALA A 107 -7.07 4.88 -0.46
N GLY A 108 -8.06 4.14 0.03
CA GLY A 108 -8.86 3.27 -0.83
C GLY A 108 -10.00 2.61 -0.11
N VAL A 109 -10.75 1.82 -0.87
CA VAL A 109 -11.85 1.00 -0.39
C VAL A 109 -11.60 -0.44 -0.77
N ALA A 110 -12.11 -1.36 0.04
CA ALA A 110 -12.09 -2.77 -0.28
C ALA A 110 -13.46 -3.40 -0.02
N TRP A 111 -13.78 -4.39 -0.84
CA TRP A 111 -14.87 -5.32 -0.61
C TRP A 111 -14.28 -6.66 -0.17
N ARG A 112 -14.86 -7.27 0.86
CA ARG A 112 -14.38 -8.52 1.44
C ARG A 112 -15.53 -9.50 1.59
N HIS A 113 -15.44 -10.62 0.90
CA HIS A 113 -16.44 -11.69 0.96
C HIS A 113 -15.76 -13.05 1.11
N GLY A 114 -16.01 -13.70 2.24
CA GLY A 114 -15.32 -14.94 2.59
C GLY A 114 -13.79 -14.77 2.62
N PRO A 115 -13.01 -15.63 1.93
CA PRO A 115 -11.56 -15.52 1.88
C PRO A 115 -11.07 -14.48 0.87
N VAL A 116 -11.95 -13.87 0.06
CA VAL A 116 -11.55 -12.99 -1.05
C VAL A 116 -11.71 -11.53 -0.64
N ARG A 117 -10.72 -10.72 -1.02
CA ARG A 117 -10.73 -9.26 -0.90
C ARG A 117 -10.43 -8.62 -2.26
N LEU A 118 -11.22 -7.63 -2.65
CA LEU A 118 -10.95 -6.77 -3.80
C LEU A 118 -10.79 -5.35 -3.30
N ALA A 119 -9.71 -4.68 -3.69
CA ALA A 119 -9.41 -3.32 -3.25
C ALA A 119 -9.14 -2.41 -4.44
N VAL A 120 -9.61 -1.17 -4.32
CA VAL A 120 -9.33 -0.07 -5.25
C VAL A 120 -9.00 1.18 -4.46
N GLY A 121 -8.10 1.99 -4.98
CA GLY A 121 -7.70 3.20 -4.27
C GLY A 121 -6.77 4.09 -5.07
N VAL A 122 -6.12 4.99 -4.36
CA VAL A 122 -5.16 5.96 -4.88
C VAL A 122 -3.93 5.99 -3.97
N SER A 123 -2.78 6.22 -4.58
CA SER A 123 -1.50 6.39 -3.89
C SER A 123 -0.85 7.68 -4.39
N ALA A 124 -0.45 8.54 -3.47
CA ALA A 124 0.40 9.69 -3.75
C ALA A 124 1.83 9.34 -3.32
N VAL A 125 2.77 9.38 -4.25
CA VAL A 125 4.12 8.86 -4.08
C VAL A 125 5.12 9.90 -4.53
N SER A 126 6.13 10.15 -3.70
CA SER A 126 7.23 11.05 -4.04
C SER A 126 8.34 10.32 -4.82
N GLY A 127 9.03 11.05 -5.69
CA GLY A 127 10.23 10.56 -6.39
C GLY A 127 11.49 10.49 -5.51
N GLY A 128 11.37 10.86 -4.23
CA GLY A 128 12.48 10.91 -3.29
C GLY A 128 12.98 9.51 -2.89
N THR A 129 14.29 9.40 -2.69
CA THR A 129 14.94 8.21 -2.11
C THR A 129 16.11 8.63 -1.23
N TRP A 130 16.69 7.69 -0.47
CA TRP A 130 17.94 7.94 0.26
C TRP A 130 19.10 8.39 -0.65
N ALA A 131 19.15 7.93 -1.90
CA ALA A 131 20.15 8.33 -2.88
C ALA A 131 19.81 9.65 -3.60
N ARG A 132 18.54 10.05 -3.63
CA ARG A 132 18.05 11.28 -4.28
C ARG A 132 16.99 11.96 -3.40
N PRO A 133 17.39 12.60 -2.28
CA PRO A 133 16.44 13.20 -1.35
C PRO A 133 15.69 14.40 -1.96
N GLY A 134 16.28 15.11 -2.93
CA GLY A 134 15.61 16.22 -3.64
C GLY A 134 14.38 15.81 -4.46
N GLY A 135 14.19 14.51 -4.72
CA GLY A 135 13.02 13.99 -5.43
C GLY A 135 11.70 14.10 -4.65
N VAL A 136 11.72 14.51 -3.37
CA VAL A 136 10.51 14.70 -2.55
C VAL A 136 9.58 15.82 -3.04
N ALA A 137 10.09 16.73 -3.88
CA ALA A 137 9.28 17.79 -4.49
C ALA A 137 8.43 17.29 -5.66
N GLN A 138 8.77 16.14 -6.24
CA GLN A 138 8.01 15.51 -7.33
C GLN A 138 7.04 14.49 -6.75
N TRP A 139 5.77 14.61 -7.11
CA TRP A 139 4.70 13.73 -6.66
C TRP A 139 3.96 13.13 -7.84
N ASP A 140 3.78 11.81 -7.80
CA ASP A 140 2.94 11.06 -8.72
C ASP A 140 1.71 10.55 -7.97
N VAL A 141 0.53 10.74 -8.55
CA VAL A 141 -0.74 10.22 -8.03
C VAL A 141 -1.21 9.09 -8.92
N LEU A 142 -1.36 7.91 -8.34
CA LEU A 142 -1.53 6.66 -9.07
C LEU A 142 -2.77 5.91 -8.58
N PRO A 143 -3.61 5.38 -9.48
CA PRO A 143 -4.63 4.43 -9.07
C PRO A 143 -3.96 3.15 -8.59
N THR A 144 -4.59 2.51 -7.60
CA THR A 144 -4.17 1.22 -7.06
C THR A 144 -5.33 0.23 -7.15
N VAL A 145 -4.99 -1.01 -7.46
CA VAL A 145 -5.89 -2.15 -7.43
C VAL A 145 -5.20 -3.29 -6.70
N GLY A 146 -5.98 -4.08 -5.97
CA GLY A 146 -5.46 -5.20 -5.20
C GLY A 146 -6.46 -6.34 -5.11
N VAL A 147 -5.95 -7.56 -5.10
CA VAL A 147 -6.73 -8.78 -4.84
C VAL A 147 -6.06 -9.52 -3.70
N GLY A 148 -6.81 -9.81 -2.64
CA GLY A 148 -6.29 -10.42 -1.43
C GLY A 148 -6.93 -11.76 -1.09
N LEU A 149 -6.13 -12.63 -0.48
CA LEU A 149 -6.61 -13.83 0.20
C LEU A 149 -6.49 -13.64 1.71
N VAL A 150 -7.63 -13.69 2.39
CA VAL A 150 -7.76 -13.51 3.84
C VAL A 150 -7.73 -14.87 4.50
N ARG A 151 -6.99 -15.00 5.60
CA ARG A 151 -7.00 -16.23 6.39
C ARG A 151 -8.34 -16.33 7.11
N LYS A 152 -9.10 -17.39 6.82
CA LYS A 152 -10.29 -17.75 7.60
C LYS A 152 -9.80 -18.31 8.94
N GLU A 153 -10.06 -17.62 10.05
CA GLU A 153 -9.86 -18.22 11.37
C GLU A 153 -10.83 -19.40 11.50
N ARG A 154 -10.28 -20.57 11.87
CA ARG A 154 -11.04 -21.78 12.18
C ARG A 154 -11.30 -21.82 13.67
#